data_AF-K1R3T9-F1
#
_entry.id   AF-K1R3T9-F1
#
_cell.length_a   1.000
_cell.length_b   1.000
_cell.length_c   1.000
_cell.angle_alpha   90.00
_cell.angle_beta   90.00
_cell.angle_gamma   90.00
#
_symmetry.space_group_name_H-M   'P 1'
#
loop_
_entity.id
_entity.type
_entity.pdbx_description
1 polymer ?
#
loop_
_entity_poly.entity_id
_entity_poly.type
_entity_poly.pdbx_seq_one_letter_code
_entity_poly.pdbx_strand_id
1 'polypeptide(L)' 'MRQLKGKVKENRKEKRERKMENKRNHDNVLKICLPVFGVIIAIIVAYVYVSTRPKG' A
#
# COMPACT_ATOMS: atom_id res chain seq x y z
N MET A 1 26.45 -6.84 24.17
CA MET A 1 25.74 -6.65 22.88
C MET A 1 26.76 -6.18 21.85
N ARG A 2 27.01 -6.98 20.79
CA ARG A 2 27.89 -6.59 19.69
C ARG A 2 27.19 -5.48 18.92
N GLN A 3 27.76 -4.27 18.90
CA GLN A 3 27.25 -3.18 18.06
C GLN A 3 27.24 -3.68 16.62
N LEU A 4 26.04 -3.84 16.04
CA LEU A 4 25.87 -4.04 14.61
C LEU A 4 26.64 -2.91 13.92
N LYS A 5 27.58 -3.27 13.06
CA LYS A 5 28.44 -2.38 12.27
C LYS A 5 27.64 -1.13 11.90
N GLY A 6 27.95 -0.01 12.58
CA GLY A 6 27.08 1.16 12.59
C GLY A 6 26.73 1.61 11.18
N LYS A 7 25.50 2.13 10.98
CA LYS A 7 25.06 2.66 9.68
C LYS A 7 26.16 3.56 9.12
N VAL A 8 26.71 3.17 7.97
CA VAL A 8 27.67 3.97 7.22
C VAL A 8 27.05 5.35 7.01
N LYS A 9 27.82 6.41 7.27
CA LYS A 9 27.36 7.80 7.14
C LYS A 9 26.91 8.02 5.70
N GLU A 10 25.59 8.02 5.50
CA GLU A 10 25.01 8.20 4.18
C GLU A 10 25.46 9.54 3.59
N ASN A 11 25.92 9.54 2.35
CA ASN A 11 26.21 10.78 1.65
C ASN A 11 24.90 11.58 1.44
N ARG A 12 24.98 12.91 1.32
CA ARG A 12 23.80 13.78 1.16
C ARG A 12 22.93 13.38 -0.05
N LYS A 13 23.53 12.79 -1.09
CA LYS A 13 22.84 12.25 -2.27
C LYS A 13 22.01 11.01 -1.95
N GLU A 14 22.61 10.00 -1.31
CA GLU A 14 21.92 8.77 -0.94
C GLU A 14 20.76 9.02 0.04
N LYS A 15 20.90 10.01 0.95
CA LYS A 15 19.82 10.41 1.86
C LYS A 15 18.64 11.06 1.12
N ARG A 16 18.89 11.75 0.01
CA ARG A 16 17.84 12.34 -0.85
C ARG A 16 17.14 11.25 -1.65
N GLU A 17 17.89 10.34 -2.25
CA GLU A 17 17.36 9.22 -3.05
C GLU A 17 16.46 8.33 -2.20
N ARG A 18 16.89 7.93 -1.00
CA ARG A 18 16.05 7.16 -0.06
C ARG A 18 14.74 7.85 0.29
N LYS A 19 14.76 9.17 0.51
CA LYS A 19 13.54 9.93 0.82
C LYS A 19 12.60 10.02 -0.38
N MET A 20 13.14 10.15 -1.60
CA MET A 20 12.33 10.18 -2.81
C MET A 20 11.75 8.81 -3.13
N GLU A 21 12.53 7.74 -2.97
CA GLU A 21 12.09 6.36 -3.16
C GLU A 21 11.01 5.98 -2.15
N ASN A 22 11.18 6.36 -0.87
CA ASN A 22 10.17 6.09 0.14
C ASN A 22 8.84 6.80 -0.15
N LYS A 23 8.88 8.04 -0.68
CA LYS A 23 7.68 8.75 -1.14
C LYS A 23 7.04 8.06 -2.34
N ARG A 24 7.82 7.73 -3.37
CA ARG A 24 7.32 7.03 -4.57
C ARG A 24 6.70 5.68 -4.22
N ASN A 25 7.31 4.93 -3.31
CA ASN A 25 6.76 3.65 -2.86
C ASN A 25 5.44 3.85 -2.12
N HIS A 26 5.34 4.86 -1.26
CA HIS A 26 4.08 5.17 -0.57
C HIS A 26 2.97 5.54 -1.56
N ASP A 27 3.27 6.38 -2.55
CA ASP A 27 2.29 6.77 -3.58
C ASP A 27 1.86 5.59 -4.45
N ASN A 28 2.78 4.68 -4.77
CA ASN A 28 2.49 3.46 -5.53
C ASN A 28 1.62 2.48 -4.72
N VAL A 29 1.88 2.34 -3.42
CA VAL A 29 1.05 1.51 -2.52
C VAL A 29 -0.39 2.04 -2.50
N LEU A 30 -0.58 3.35 -2.37
CA LEU A 30 -1.92 3.95 -2.38
C LEU A 30 -2.64 3.73 -3.72
N LYS A 31 -1.92 3.89 -4.85
CA LYS A 31 -2.47 3.65 -6.19
C LYS A 31 -2.93 2.21 -6.41
N ILE A 32 -2.31 1.23 -5.75
CA ILE A 32 -2.69 -0.18 -5.86
C ILE A 32 -3.78 -0.54 -4.84
N CYS A 33 -3.67 -0.05 -3.61
CA CYS A 33 -4.66 -0.34 -2.57
C CYS A 33 -6.06 0.21 -2.91
N LEU A 34 -6.16 1.45 -3.40
CA LEU A 34 -7.45 2.07 -3.75
C LEU A 34 -8.32 1.22 -4.71
N PRO A 35 -7.83 0.78 -5.89
CA PRO A 35 -8.62 -0.04 -6.79
C PRO A 35 -8.93 -1.43 -6.22
N VAL A 36 -8.00 -2.04 -5.47
CA VAL A 36 -8.24 -3.33 -4.82
C VAL A 36 -9.37 -3.24 -3.80
N PHE A 37 -9.36 -2.22 -2.95
CA PHE A 37 -10.46 -1.96 -2.02
C PHE A 37 -11.78 -1.70 -2.74
N GLY A 38 -11.75 -0.94 -3.84
CA GLY A 38 -12.94 -0.70 -4.67
C GLY A 38 -13.55 -2.00 -5.21
N VAL A 39 -12.73 -2.92 -5.71
CA VAL A 39 -13.18 -4.23 -6.21
C VAL A 39 -13.78 -5.07 -5.08
N ILE A 40 -13.12 -5.12 -3.92
CA ILE A 40 -13.62 -5.89 -2.76
C ILE A 40 -15.00 -5.37 -2.32
N ILE A 41 -15.16 -4.05 -2.21
CA ILE A 41 -16.44 -3.43 -1.83
C ILE A 41 -17.51 -3.75 -2.88
N ALA A 42 -17.20 -3.64 -4.17
CA ALA A 42 -18.14 -3.95 -5.25
C ALA A 42 -18.61 -5.41 -5.19
N ILE A 43 -17.71 -6.35 -4.91
CA ILE A 43 -18.04 -7.77 -4.74
C ILE A 43 -18.97 -7.97 -3.54
N ILE A 44 -18.68 -7.33 -2.40
CA ILE A 44 -19.53 -7.43 -1.20
C ILE A 44 -20.93 -6.89 -1.50
N VAL A 45 -21.03 -5.71 -2.13
CA VAL A 45 -22.32 -5.10 -2.50
C VAL A 45 -23.09 -6.02 -3.45
N ALA A 46 -22.43 -6.57 -4.47
CA ALA A 46 -23.05 -7.50 -5.41
C ALA A 46 -23.54 -8.77 -4.69
N TYR A 47 -22.72 -9.34 -3.81
CA TYR A 47 -23.08 -10.53 -3.03
C TYR A 47 -24.28 -10.27 -2.13
N VAL A 48 -24.27 -9.15 -1.39
CA VAL A 48 -25.39 -8.76 -0.54
C VAL A 48 -26.63 -8.56 -1.39
N TYR A 49 -26.55 -7.80 -2.49
CA TYR A 49 -27.69 -7.54 -3.36
C TYR A 49 -28.33 -8.83 -3.92
N VAL A 50 -27.51 -9.77 -4.37
CA VAL A 50 -27.99 -11.09 -4.84
C VAL A 50 -28.59 -11.89 -3.68
N SER A 51 -27.97 -11.88 -2.51
CA SER A 51 -28.42 -12.66 -1.34
C SER A 51 -29.69 -12.09 -0.70
N THR A 52 -29.86 -10.77 -0.74
CA THR A 52 -31.04 -10.07 -0.20
C THR A 52 -32.16 -9.91 -1.23
N ARG A 53 -31.93 -10.29 -2.49
CA ARG A 53 -32.99 -10.27 -3.51
C ARG A 53 -34.03 -11.33 -3.14
N PRO A 54 -35.31 -10.96 -2.96
CA PRO A 54 -36.36 -11.95 -2.75
C PRO A 54 -36.41 -12.85 -3.99
N LYS A 55 -36.32 -14.17 -3.76
CA LYS A 55 -36.56 -15.19 -4.77
C LYS A 55 -38.06 -15.15 -5.10
N GLY A 56 -38.43 -14.27 -6.03
CA GLY A 56 -39.72 -14.32 -6.71
C GLY A 56 -39.75 -15.51 -7.65
#